data_AF-B4I6B9-F1
#
_entry.id   AF-B4I6B9-F1
#
_cell.length_a   1.000
_cell.length_b   1.000
_cell.length_c   1.000
_cell.angle_alpha   90.00
_cell.angle_beta   90.00
_cell.angle_gamma   90.00
#
_symmetry.space_group_name_H-M   'P 1'
#
loop_
_entity.id
_entity.type
_entity.pdbx_description
1 polymer ?
#
loop_
_entity_poly.entity_id
_entity_poly.type
_entity_poly.pdbx_seq_one_letter_code
_entity_poly.pdbx_strand_id
1 'polypeptide(L)'
;MPTPNTGLPEAYDHFDGHLPLLLMICRNRTGTAKGRKVRFEGLEDEETLALWMASRDLPCPIHVAMTVLSRRLDVTRSSIMKVRELHKSQDPLDFMLSNKNHMRLSNHDLRVFTNDHREPIYLEVVVKEYAGIP
;
A
#
# COMPACT_ATOMS: atom_id res chain seq x y z
N MET A 1 4.94 -6.32 25.33
CA MET A 1 6.13 -5.52 24.99
C MET A 1 6.21 -5.40 23.48
N PRO A 2 6.54 -4.23 22.90
CA PRO A 2 6.76 -4.15 21.46
C PRO A 2 7.86 -5.14 21.09
N THR A 3 7.59 -6.00 20.12
CA THR A 3 8.55 -6.97 19.62
C THR A 3 9.74 -6.20 19.06
N PRO A 4 11.00 -6.53 19.42
CA PRO A 4 12.17 -5.92 18.81
C PRO A 4 12.10 -5.97 17.28
N ASN A 5 12.72 -4.99 16.61
CA ASN A 5 12.76 -4.88 15.15
C ASN A 5 13.61 -5.97 14.45
N THR A 6 14.02 -6.98 15.21
CA THR A 6 14.85 -8.13 14.81
C THR A 6 14.37 -8.83 13.54
N GLY A 7 15.09 -8.68 12.45
CA GLY A 7 14.75 -9.25 11.14
C GLY A 7 14.33 -8.20 10.10
N LEU A 8 14.41 -6.92 10.45
CA LEU A 8 14.48 -5.82 9.49
C LEU A 8 15.92 -5.55 9.07
N PRO A 9 16.15 -4.80 7.98
CA PRO A 9 17.50 -4.35 7.63
C PRO A 9 18.16 -3.62 8.81
N GLU A 10 19.48 -3.79 8.95
CA GLU A 10 20.29 -3.31 10.08
C GLU A 10 20.07 -1.82 10.43
N ALA A 11 19.80 -0.99 9.42
CA ALA A 11 19.46 0.42 9.57
C ALA A 11 18.20 0.69 10.41
N TYR A 12 17.36 -0.32 10.66
CA TYR A 12 16.10 -0.20 11.40
C TYR A 12 16.04 -1.09 12.65
N ASP A 13 17.00 -1.99 12.82
CA ASP A 13 17.01 -2.98 13.91
C ASP A 13 17.21 -2.31 15.29
N HIS A 14 17.93 -1.19 15.32
CA HIS A 14 18.29 -0.46 16.54
C HIS A 14 17.18 0.42 17.13
N PHE A 15 16.02 0.56 16.46
CA PHE A 15 14.94 1.40 16.97
C PHE A 15 14.09 0.65 18.00
N ASP A 16 14.54 0.65 19.25
CA ASP A 16 13.78 0.09 20.37
C ASP A 16 12.55 0.95 20.67
N GLY A 17 11.36 0.34 20.65
CA GLY A 17 10.09 1.00 20.97
C GLY A 17 9.44 1.78 19.82
N HIS A 18 10.03 1.78 18.63
CA HIS A 18 9.39 2.32 17.42
C HIS A 18 8.82 1.20 16.56
N LEU A 19 7.65 1.45 15.98
CA LEU A 19 7.03 0.55 15.01
C LEU A 19 7.37 0.96 13.57
N PRO A 20 8.15 0.17 12.82
CA PRO A 20 8.46 0.46 11.44
C PRO A 20 7.27 0.15 10.53
N LEU A 21 6.77 1.19 9.86
CA LEU A 21 5.78 1.09 8.81
C LEU A 21 6.46 1.26 7.45
N LEU A 22 6.33 0.26 6.60
CA LEU A 22 6.93 0.21 5.28
C LEU A 22 5.86 0.55 4.25
N LEU A 23 6.06 1.65 3.53
CA LEU A 23 5.28 1.97 2.35
C LEU A 23 5.82 1.16 1.16
N MET A 24 4.95 0.35 0.58
CA MET A 24 5.27 -0.49 -0.55
C MET A 24 4.57 0.06 -1.78
N ILE A 25 5.33 0.25 -2.85
CA ILE A 25 4.84 0.76 -4.14
C ILE A 25 5.36 -0.18 -5.21
N CYS A 26 4.46 -0.77 -5.98
CA CYS A 26 4.83 -1.69 -7.05
C CYS A 26 4.10 -1.36 -8.35
N ARG A 27 4.87 -1.31 -9.44
CA ARG A 27 4.32 -1.25 -10.80
C ARG A 27 3.99 -2.66 -11.27
N ASN A 28 2.74 -2.86 -11.64
CA ASN A 28 2.23 -4.14 -12.12
C ASN A 28 1.62 -3.95 -13.52
N ARG A 29 1.76 -4.97 -14.36
CA ARG A 29 0.96 -5.12 -15.58
C ARG A 29 -0.08 -6.19 -15.34
N THR A 30 -1.36 -5.87 -15.50
CA THR A 30 -2.44 -6.85 -15.27
C THR A 30 -2.34 -8.08 -16.19
N GLY A 31 -1.68 -7.97 -17.35
CA GLY A 31 -1.44 -9.09 -18.26
C GLY A 31 -0.52 -10.20 -17.72
N THR A 32 0.25 -9.96 -16.64
CA THR A 32 1.09 -11.02 -16.01
C THR A 32 0.28 -11.93 -15.08
N ALA A 33 -0.97 -11.58 -14.76
CA ALA A 33 -1.87 -12.41 -13.95
C ALA A 33 -2.62 -13.48 -14.76
N LYS A 34 -2.16 -13.82 -15.98
CA LYS A 34 -2.76 -14.87 -16.83
C LYS A 34 -2.81 -16.20 -16.06
N GLY A 35 -4.03 -16.67 -15.75
CA GLY A 35 -4.29 -17.97 -15.14
C GLY A 35 -4.86 -17.95 -13.72
N ARG A 36 -4.87 -16.80 -13.03
CA ARG A 36 -5.58 -16.64 -11.75
C ARG A 36 -6.94 -15.99 -12.02
N LYS A 37 -8.05 -16.52 -11.47
CA LYS A 37 -9.40 -15.95 -11.63
C LYS A 37 -9.43 -14.51 -11.09
N VAL A 38 -9.21 -13.53 -11.97
CA VAL A 38 -9.28 -12.12 -11.64
C VAL A 38 -10.75 -11.74 -11.52
N ARG A 39 -11.18 -11.23 -10.35
CA ARG A 39 -12.55 -10.69 -10.14
C ARG A 39 -12.78 -9.32 -10.83
N PHE A 40 -11.78 -8.82 -11.53
CA PHE A 40 -11.85 -7.59 -12.31
C PHE A 40 -11.95 -7.98 -13.78
N GLU A 41 -13.18 -8.29 -14.22
CA GLU A 41 -13.50 -8.40 -15.64
C GLU A 41 -13.32 -7.02 -16.29
N GLY A 42 -12.56 -6.95 -17.39
CA GLY A 42 -12.45 -5.74 -18.23
C GLY A 42 -11.17 -4.91 -18.12
N LEU A 43 -10.12 -5.35 -17.41
CA LEU A 43 -8.82 -4.69 -17.43
C LEU A 43 -7.89 -5.39 -18.43
N GLU A 44 -8.03 -4.99 -19.70
CA GLU A 44 -6.96 -5.18 -20.69
C GLU A 44 -5.64 -4.59 -20.16
N ASP A 45 -4.53 -4.97 -20.79
CA ASP A 45 -3.13 -4.94 -20.34
C ASP A 45 -2.57 -3.55 -19.90
N GLU A 46 -3.18 -2.94 -18.88
CA GLU A 46 -2.84 -1.62 -18.39
C GLU A 46 -1.79 -1.67 -17.28
N GLU A 47 -0.85 -0.74 -17.34
CA GLU A 47 0.10 -0.50 -16.26
C GLU A 47 -0.66 0.09 -15.05
N THR A 48 -0.49 -0.54 -13.90
CA THR A 48 -1.12 -0.15 -12.65
C THR A 48 -0.07 0.00 -11.55
N LEU A 49 -0.31 0.93 -10.63
CA LEU A 49 0.49 1.10 -9.43
C LEU A 49 -0.29 0.55 -8.24
N ALA A 50 0.26 -0.45 -7.56
CA ALA A 50 -0.26 -0.94 -6.29
C ALA A 50 0.51 -0.28 -5.14
N LEU A 51 -0.21 0.34 -4.21
CA LEU A 51 0.32 0.93 -3.00
C LEU A 51 -0.27 0.22 -1.79
N TRP A 52 0.56 -0.16 -0.82
CA TRP A 52 0.11 -0.73 0.43
C TRP A 52 1.12 -0.43 1.53
N MET A 53 0.74 -0.75 2.77
CA MET A 53 1.66 -0.66 3.90
C MET A 53 1.89 -2.03 4.52
N ALA A 54 3.12 -2.26 4.96
CA ALA A 54 3.51 -3.45 5.68
C ALA A 54 4.22 -3.09 6.98
N SER A 55 4.13 -3.97 7.97
CA SER A 55 4.79 -3.84 9.27
C SER A 55 5.11 -5.23 9.80
N ARG A 56 5.93 -5.30 10.85
CA ARG A 56 6.09 -6.50 11.67
C ARG A 56 4.73 -7.00 12.19
N ASP A 57 4.69 -8.25 12.63
CA ASP A 57 3.50 -8.76 13.31
C ASP A 57 3.20 -7.96 14.55
N LEU A 58 1.94 -7.55 14.65
CA LEU A 58 1.44 -6.74 15.73
C LEU A 58 0.32 -7.49 16.46
N PRO A 59 0.27 -7.38 17.79
CA PRO A 59 -0.82 -7.94 18.58
C PRO A 59 -2.17 -7.26 18.26
N CYS A 60 -2.14 -6.00 17.81
CA CYS A 60 -3.33 -5.25 17.40
C CYS A 60 -3.24 -4.83 15.92
N PRO A 61 -4.37 -4.81 15.18
CA PRO A 61 -4.38 -4.38 13.79
C PRO A 61 -4.24 -2.85 13.68
N ILE A 62 -3.27 -2.41 12.87
CA ILE A 62 -3.15 -1.01 12.49
C ILE A 62 -3.89 -0.75 11.19
N HIS A 63 -4.61 0.36 11.14
CA HIS A 63 -5.27 0.85 9.94
C HIS A 63 -4.63 2.16 9.51
N VAL A 64 -4.55 2.35 8.20
CA VAL A 64 -4.02 3.58 7.62
C VAL A 64 -5.05 4.16 6.67
N ALA A 65 -5.21 5.48 6.71
CA ALA A 65 -5.85 6.22 5.64
C ALA A 65 -4.74 6.75 4.73
N MET A 66 -4.68 6.21 3.52
CA MET A 66 -3.72 6.59 2.50
C MET A 66 -4.44 7.46 1.47
N THR A 67 -3.90 8.64 1.18
CA THR A 67 -4.48 9.61 0.25
C THR A 67 -3.45 10.02 -0.79
N VAL A 68 -3.77 9.79 -2.05
CA VAL A 68 -3.01 10.26 -3.21
C VAL A 68 -3.59 11.59 -3.67
N LEU A 69 -2.73 12.57 -3.93
CA LEU A 69 -3.10 13.94 -4.25
C LEU A 69 -2.36 14.40 -5.52
N SER A 70 -3.02 15.19 -6.36
CA SER A 70 -2.36 15.94 -7.43
C SER A 70 -1.56 17.12 -6.84
N ARG A 71 -0.59 17.64 -7.59
CA ARG A 71 0.18 18.84 -7.18
C ARG A 71 -0.72 20.05 -6.91
N ARG A 72 -1.78 20.20 -7.68
CA ARG A 72 -2.72 21.33 -7.61
C ARG A 72 -3.78 21.14 -6.53
N LEU A 73 -3.78 19.99 -5.85
CA LEU A 73 -4.76 19.61 -4.82
C LEU A 73 -6.22 19.63 -5.33
N ASP A 74 -6.42 19.49 -6.63
CA ASP A 74 -7.72 19.49 -7.30
C ASP A 74 -8.30 18.09 -7.47
N VAL A 75 -7.44 17.06 -7.48
CA VAL A 75 -7.85 15.65 -7.56
C VAL A 75 -7.20 14.87 -6.43
N THR A 76 -8.01 14.06 -5.76
CA THR A 76 -7.57 13.22 -4.64
C THR A 76 -8.17 11.82 -4.74
N ARG A 77 -7.47 10.83 -4.20
CA ARG A 77 -8.01 9.48 -3.99
C ARG A 77 -7.53 8.91 -2.68
N SER A 78 -8.48 8.59 -1.82
CA SER A 78 -8.22 8.03 -0.49
C SER A 78 -8.64 6.56 -0.40
N SER A 79 -7.92 5.80 0.40
CA SER A 79 -8.28 4.43 0.77
C SER A 79 -7.90 4.15 2.22
N ILE A 80 -8.81 3.51 2.95
CA ILE A 80 -8.53 2.98 4.27
C ILE A 80 -8.17 1.51 4.12
N MET A 81 -7.02 1.11 4.64
CA MET A 81 -6.52 -0.26 4.53
C MET A 81 -5.87 -0.73 5.83
N LYS A 82 -5.93 -2.03 6.08
CA LYS A 82 -5.19 -2.65 7.18
C LYS A 82 -3.71 -2.79 6.77
N VAL A 83 -2.80 -2.43 7.67
CA VAL A 83 -1.36 -2.66 7.48
C VAL A 83 -1.10 -4.16 7.42
N ARG A 84 -0.38 -4.61 6.39
CA ARG A 84 -0.06 -6.02 6.18
C ARG A 84 1.08 -6.45 7.09
N GLU A 85 1.07 -7.72 7.46
CA GLU A 85 2.15 -8.32 8.23
C GLU A 85 3.28 -8.73 7.28
N LEU A 86 4.53 -8.46 7.65
CA LEU A 86 5.71 -8.68 6.80
C LEU A 86 5.98 -10.16 6.51
N HIS A 87 5.59 -11.06 7.40
CA HIS A 87 5.75 -12.50 7.19
C HIS A 87 4.82 -13.02 6.07
N LYS A 88 3.78 -12.26 5.69
CA LYS A 88 2.88 -12.60 4.59
C LYS A 88 3.51 -12.23 3.25
N SER A 89 3.03 -12.84 2.18
CA SER A 89 3.46 -12.49 0.82
C SER A 89 3.24 -10.99 0.55
N GLN A 90 4.31 -10.35 0.08
CA GLN A 90 4.33 -8.99 -0.43
C GLN A 90 4.30 -8.95 -1.95
N ASP A 91 4.12 -10.10 -2.62
CA ASP A 91 3.82 -10.16 -4.04
C ASP A 91 2.43 -9.56 -4.29
N PRO A 92 2.30 -8.43 -5.01
CA PRO A 92 1.02 -7.84 -5.35
C PRO A 92 0.06 -8.83 -6.01
N LEU A 93 0.56 -9.78 -6.81
CA LEU A 93 -0.29 -10.75 -7.51
C LEU A 93 -1.02 -11.71 -6.56
N ASP A 94 -0.51 -11.90 -5.35
CA ASP A 94 -1.14 -12.75 -4.33
C ASP A 94 -2.30 -12.06 -3.63
N PHE A 95 -2.33 -10.73 -3.58
CA PHE A 95 -3.32 -9.99 -2.80
C PHE A 95 -4.11 -8.93 -3.54
N MET A 96 -3.69 -8.51 -4.74
CA MET A 96 -4.45 -7.56 -5.57
C MET A 96 -5.83 -8.10 -5.96
N LEU A 97 -5.99 -9.43 -5.95
CA LEU A 97 -7.29 -10.09 -6.10
C LEU A 97 -8.26 -9.78 -4.94
N SER A 98 -7.72 -9.35 -3.78
CA SER A 98 -8.47 -8.91 -2.61
C SER A 98 -8.44 -7.40 -2.49
N ASN A 99 -9.60 -6.75 -2.58
CA ASN A 99 -9.69 -5.29 -2.64
C ASN A 99 -9.55 -4.58 -1.27
N LYS A 100 -9.04 -5.26 -0.24
CA LYS A 100 -9.20 -4.78 1.16
C LYS A 100 -7.93 -4.20 1.79
N ASN A 101 -6.74 -4.45 1.23
CA ASN A 101 -5.47 -4.10 1.88
C ASN A 101 -4.46 -3.40 0.95
N HIS A 102 -4.93 -2.77 -0.11
CA HIS A 102 -4.08 -2.01 -1.03
C HIS A 102 -4.89 -0.94 -1.77
N MET A 103 -4.22 0.12 -2.22
CA MET A 103 -4.75 1.07 -3.20
C MET A 103 -4.18 0.71 -4.58
N ARG A 104 -5.04 0.70 -5.59
CA ARG A 104 -4.63 0.54 -6.99
C ARG A 104 -4.88 1.82 -7.77
N LEU A 105 -3.84 2.37 -8.39
CA LEU A 105 -3.94 3.44 -9.37
C LEU A 105 -3.77 2.85 -10.77
N SER A 106 -4.78 3.03 -11.63
CA SER A 106 -4.69 2.71 -13.05
C SER A 106 -3.79 3.70 -13.79
N ASN A 107 -3.40 3.39 -15.02
CA ASN A 107 -2.69 4.34 -15.87
C ASN A 107 -3.49 5.64 -16.06
N HIS A 108 -4.81 5.52 -16.19
CA HIS A 108 -5.70 6.68 -16.25
C HIS A 108 -5.60 7.54 -14.97
N ASP A 109 -5.68 6.93 -13.79
CA ASP A 109 -5.49 7.64 -12.52
C ASP A 109 -4.13 8.34 -12.47
N LEU A 110 -3.06 7.63 -12.85
CA LEU A 110 -1.70 8.17 -12.86
C LEU A 110 -1.61 9.41 -13.74
N ARG A 111 -2.15 9.37 -14.96
CA ARG A 111 -2.17 10.53 -15.86
C ARG A 111 -2.92 11.72 -15.26
N VAL A 112 -4.04 11.47 -14.59
CA VAL A 112 -4.80 12.54 -13.91
C VAL A 112 -3.99 13.15 -12.77
N PHE A 113 -3.43 12.34 -11.87
CA PHE A 113 -2.65 12.83 -10.72
C PHE A 113 -1.35 13.53 -11.09
N THR A 114 -0.73 13.11 -12.20
CA THR A 114 0.60 13.58 -12.63
C THR A 114 0.55 14.57 -13.79
N ASN A 115 -0.64 15.02 -14.22
CA ASN A 115 -0.78 15.88 -15.39
C ASN A 115 -0.06 15.29 -16.63
N ASP A 116 -0.49 14.08 -17.02
CA ASP A 116 0.09 13.27 -18.09
C ASP A 116 1.60 13.00 -17.89
N HIS A 117 1.97 12.53 -16.69
CA HIS A 117 3.32 12.14 -16.27
C HIS A 117 4.34 13.28 -16.17
N ARG A 118 3.88 14.54 -16.08
CA ARG A 118 4.74 15.74 -15.98
C ARG A 118 5.03 16.17 -14.54
N GLU A 119 4.19 15.75 -13.61
CA GLU A 119 4.22 16.14 -12.21
C GLU A 119 4.34 14.92 -11.29
N PRO A 120 5.00 15.04 -10.12
CA PRO A 120 5.09 13.94 -9.17
C PRO A 120 3.74 13.66 -8.51
N ILE A 121 3.59 12.45 -7.97
CA ILE A 121 2.46 12.05 -7.15
C ILE A 121 2.75 12.43 -5.69
N TYR A 122 1.79 13.05 -5.02
CA TYR A 122 1.87 13.34 -3.59
C TYR A 122 1.07 12.29 -2.82
N LEU A 123 1.62 11.84 -1.70
CA LEU A 123 1.03 10.81 -0.86
C LEU A 123 0.99 11.30 0.59
N GLU A 124 -0.19 11.20 1.20
CA GLU A 124 -0.41 11.39 2.61
C GLU A 124 -0.81 10.06 3.25
N VAL A 125 -0.24 9.76 4.42
CA VAL A 125 -0.55 8.56 5.18
C VAL A 125 -0.88 8.97 6.61
N VAL A 126 -2.12 8.70 7.02
CA VAL A 126 -2.57 8.89 8.40
C VAL A 126 -2.67 7.52 9.06
N VAL A 127 -1.88 7.31 10.10
CA VAL A 127 -1.84 6.06 10.86
C VAL A 127 -2.85 6.13 12.00
N LYS A 128 -3.72 5.12 12.10
CA LYS A 128 -4.65 4.94 13.21
C LYS A 128 -4.33 3.63 13.91
N GLU A 129 -3.69 3.75 15.07
CA GLU A 129 -3.49 2.64 15.98
C GLU A 129 -4.76 2.43 16.81
N TYR A 130 -5.30 1.21 16.78
CA TYR A 130 -6.31 0.81 17.75
C TYR A 130 -5.59 0.38 19.02
N ALA A 131 -5.36 1.32 19.94
CA ALA A 131 -5.16 0.95 21.34
C ALA A 131 -6.47 0.30 21.79
N GLY A 132 -6.45 -1.00 22.08
CA GLY A 132 -7.58 -1.67 22.69
C GLY A 132 -8.02 -0.87 23.91
N ILE A 133 -9.33 -0.61 24.04
CA ILE A 133 -9.88 -0.07 25.29
C ILE A 133 -9.50 -1.09 26.38
N PRO A 134 -8.80 -0.68 27.45
CA PRO A 134 -8.41 -1.58 28.53
C PRO A 134 -9.62 -2.21 29.23
#